data_AF-A0A944GY26-F1
#
_entry.id   AF-A0A944GY26-F1
#
_cell.length_a   1.000
_cell.length_b   1.000
_cell.length_c   1.000
_cell.angle_alpha   90.00
_cell.angle_beta   90.00
_cell.angle_gamma   90.00
#
_symmetry.space_group_name_H-M   'P 1'
#
loop_
_entity.id
_entity.type
_entity.pdbx_description
1 polymer ?
#
loop_
_entity_poly.entity_id
_entity_poly.type
_entity_poly.pdbx_seq_one_letter_code
_entity_poly.pdbx_strand_id
1 'polypeptide(L)'
;MGHDIYGLNKAREEIAYARFSMGNHNALMLYRLLDAYQFYAGVSGSGKSSIFSLQQLEKAMNGYKKFFNTGDSPSESDCTSWDQKQILVFIQNCLATAQKEKSVEVYFG
;
A
#
# COMPACT_ATOMS: atom_id res chain seq x y z
N MET A 1 8.53 0.38 -17.62
CA MET A 1 9.02 0.42 -16.23
C MET A 1 7.89 0.91 -15.34
N GLY A 2 7.89 0.54 -14.06
CA GLY A 2 6.82 0.86 -13.13
C GLY A 2 7.20 0.46 -11.70
N HIS A 3 6.30 0.75 -10.78
CA HIS A 3 6.42 0.36 -9.37
C HIS A 3 5.51 -0.84 -9.14
N ASP A 4 6.09 -1.97 -8.78
CA ASP A 4 5.38 -3.20 -8.46
C ASP A 4 5.50 -3.45 -6.96
N ILE A 5 4.42 -3.20 -6.21
CA ILE A 5 4.41 -3.27 -4.75
C ILE A 5 3.56 -4.46 -4.32
N TYR A 6 4.15 -5.34 -3.51
CA TYR A 6 3.55 -6.60 -3.09
C TYR A 6 3.45 -6.64 -1.57
N GLY A 7 2.28 -6.99 -1.04
CA GLY A 7 2.08 -7.38 0.35
C GLY A 7 2.15 -8.89 0.46
N LEU A 8 2.94 -9.38 1.41
CA LEU A 8 3.22 -10.79 1.66
C LEU A 8 2.86 -11.14 3.11
N ASN A 9 2.21 -12.29 3.31
CA ASN A 9 1.98 -12.84 4.64
C ASN A 9 3.25 -13.50 5.22
N LYS A 10 3.17 -14.09 6.43
CA LYS A 10 4.32 -14.78 7.05
C LYS A 10 4.81 -16.00 6.27
N ALA A 11 3.95 -16.62 5.47
CA ALA A 11 4.30 -17.72 4.58
C ALA A 11 4.92 -17.23 3.25
N ARG A 12 5.07 -15.91 3.08
CA ARG A 12 5.52 -15.23 1.85
C ARG A 12 4.57 -15.43 0.66
N GLU A 13 3.30 -15.69 0.94
CA GLU A 13 2.23 -15.71 -0.07
C GLU A 13 1.74 -14.29 -0.33
N GLU A 14 1.46 -13.99 -1.60
CA GLU A 14 0.92 -12.69 -2.00
C GLU A 14 -0.51 -12.50 -1.47
N ILE A 15 -0.71 -11.42 -0.72
CA ILE A 15 -2.02 -11.02 -0.18
C ILE A 15 -2.52 -9.70 -0.78
N ALA A 16 -1.63 -8.90 -1.35
CA ALA A 16 -1.93 -7.58 -1.87
C ALA A 16 -0.96 -7.23 -2.99
N TYR A 17 -1.44 -6.53 -4.00
CA TYR A 17 -0.63 -6.08 -5.12
C TYR A 17 -1.08 -4.69 -5.59
N ALA A 18 -0.12 -3.83 -5.87
CA ALA A 18 -0.33 -2.53 -6.47
C ALA A 18 0.74 -2.25 -7.53
N ARG A 19 0.31 -1.91 -8.74
CA ARG A 19 1.15 -1.55 -9.88
C ARG A 19 0.91 -0.13 -10.32
N PHE A 20 1.99 0.62 -10.49
CA PHE A 20 1.96 1.98 -11.02
C PHE A 20 2.91 2.11 -12.21
N SER A 21 2.50 2.81 -13.26
CA SER A 21 3.36 3.10 -14.40
C SER A 21 4.47 4.09 -14.03
N MET A 22 5.57 4.07 -14.79
CA MET A 22 6.62 5.09 -14.74
C MET A 22 6.01 6.48 -14.94
N GLY A 23 6.15 7.35 -13.93
CA GLY A 23 5.58 8.71 -13.94
C GLY A 23 4.19 8.84 -13.31
N ASN A 24 3.62 7.76 -12.79
CA ASN A 24 2.38 7.82 -12.03
C ASN A 24 2.65 8.41 -10.63
N HIS A 25 2.22 9.64 -10.42
CA HIS A 25 2.40 10.38 -9.16
C HIS A 25 1.67 9.71 -7.98
N ASN A 26 0.64 8.90 -8.24
CA ASN A 26 -0.07 8.16 -7.21
C ASN A 26 0.80 7.04 -6.60
N ALA A 27 1.86 6.58 -7.29
CA ALA A 27 2.83 5.66 -6.71
C ALA A 27 3.43 6.24 -5.41
N LEU A 28 3.81 7.52 -5.44
CA LEU A 28 4.37 8.23 -4.28
C LEU A 28 3.40 8.31 -3.11
N MET A 29 2.09 8.26 -3.38
CA MET A 29 1.09 8.23 -2.31
C MET A 29 1.17 6.94 -1.52
N LEU A 30 1.28 5.77 -2.18
CA LEU A 30 1.41 4.51 -1.45
C LEU A 30 2.72 4.46 -0.63
N TYR A 31 3.85 4.91 -1.21
CA TYR A 31 5.10 5.03 -0.47
C TYR A 31 4.97 5.96 0.75
N ARG A 32 4.28 7.09 0.61
CA ARG A 32 4.07 8.05 1.71
C ARG A 32 3.14 7.49 2.79
N LEU A 33 2.04 6.85 2.41
CA LEU A 33 1.09 6.25 3.34
C LEU A 33 1.74 5.15 4.19
N LEU A 34 2.64 4.37 3.58
CA LEU A 34 3.43 3.36 4.25
C LEU A 34 4.69 3.91 4.94
N ASP A 35 4.94 5.23 4.93
CA ASP A 35 6.18 5.79 5.51
C ASP A 35 7.46 5.11 4.97
N ALA A 36 7.44 4.84 3.66
CA ALA A 36 8.32 3.93 2.95
C ALA A 36 9.09 4.61 1.82
N TYR A 37 9.21 5.95 1.85
CA TYR A 37 9.81 6.72 0.76
C TYR A 37 11.27 6.36 0.50
N GLN A 38 11.98 5.82 1.49
CA GLN A 38 13.34 5.28 1.33
C GLN A 38 13.43 4.11 0.32
N PHE A 39 12.31 3.47 -0.03
CA PHE A 39 12.26 2.37 -0.99
C PHE A 39 11.89 2.83 -2.41
N TYR A 40 11.63 4.12 -2.62
CA TYR A 40 11.37 4.71 -3.92
C TYR A 40 12.69 5.00 -4.65
N ALA A 41 12.87 4.42 -5.84
CA ALA A 41 14.09 4.55 -6.65
C ALA A 41 13.86 5.35 -7.94
N GLY A 42 12.89 6.27 -7.95
CA GLY A 42 12.58 7.13 -9.10
C GLY A 42 11.53 6.52 -10.03
N VAL A 43 11.93 5.58 -10.88
CA VAL A 43 11.02 4.99 -11.90
C VAL A 43 10.52 3.59 -11.55
N SER A 44 11.08 3.01 -10.50
CA SER A 44 10.74 1.70 -9.92
C SER A 44 10.88 1.74 -8.41
N GLY A 45 10.50 0.65 -7.75
CA GLY A 45 10.92 0.38 -6.38
C GLY A 45 12.40 0.00 -6.31
N SER A 46 12.89 -0.10 -5.08
CA SER A 46 14.30 -0.39 -4.76
C SER A 46 14.67 -1.89 -4.81
N GLY A 47 13.71 -2.78 -5.07
CA GLY A 47 13.87 -4.23 -4.96
C GLY A 47 14.05 -4.73 -3.52
N LYS A 48 13.71 -3.91 -2.52
CA LYS A 48 13.83 -4.24 -1.09
C LYS A 48 12.46 -4.46 -0.48
N SER A 49 12.42 -5.09 0.69
CA SER A 49 11.22 -5.26 1.49
C SER A 49 11.35 -4.63 2.89
N SER A 50 10.20 -4.42 3.53
CA SER A 50 10.10 -3.99 4.93
C SER A 50 8.91 -4.68 5.59
N ILE A 51 9.01 -4.91 6.90
CA ILE A 51 7.91 -5.48 7.69
C ILE A 51 7.10 -4.34 8.30
N PHE A 52 5.78 -4.44 8.17
CA PHE A 52 4.80 -3.50 8.69
C PHE A 52 3.97 -4.15 9.79
N SER A 53 3.89 -3.48 10.93
CA SER A 53 2.98 -3.84 12.02
C SER A 53 1.55 -3.42 11.72
N LEU A 54 0.59 -4.03 12.43
CA LEU A 54 -0.82 -3.62 12.39
C LEU A 54 -0.98 -2.10 12.61
N GLN A 55 -0.31 -1.52 13.62
CA GLN A 55 -0.41 -0.10 13.94
C GLN A 55 0.08 0.81 12.80
N GLN A 56 1.15 0.42 12.10
CA GLN A 56 1.64 1.18 10.94
C GLN A 56 0.64 1.12 9.78
N LEU A 57 -0.01 -0.01 9.56
CA LEU A 57 -1.03 -0.16 8.52
C LEU A 57 -2.33 0.58 8.88
N GLU A 58 -2.70 0.64 10.16
CA GLU A 58 -3.81 1.47 10.64
C GLU A 58 -3.51 2.96 10.43
N LYS A 59 -2.28 3.39 10.70
CA LYS A 59 -1.80 4.75 10.38
C LYS A 59 -1.89 5.02 8.88
N ALA A 60 -1.48 4.07 8.03
CA ALA A 60 -1.57 4.20 6.58
C ALA A 60 -3.03 4.34 6.10
N MET A 61 -3.95 3.53 6.64
CA MET A 61 -5.38 3.62 6.35
C MET A 61 -5.98 4.95 6.80
N ASN A 62 -5.61 5.44 7.99
CA ASN A 62 -6.05 6.75 8.45
C ASN A 62 -5.48 7.88 7.58
N GLY A 63 -4.23 7.74 7.09
CA GLY A 63 -3.64 8.65 6.11
C GLY A 63 -4.40 8.67 4.78
N TYR A 64 -4.80 7.49 4.29
CA TYR A 64 -5.59 7.35 3.07
C TYR A 64 -6.92 8.11 3.20
N LYS A 65 -7.66 7.87 4.31
CA LYS A 65 -8.95 8.52 4.56
C LYS A 65 -8.84 10.04 4.57
N LYS A 66 -7.82 10.56 5.26
CA LYS A 66 -7.56 12.01 5.34
C LYS A 66 -7.20 12.61 3.99
N PHE A 67 -6.39 11.91 3.19
CA PHE A 67 -5.92 12.43 1.91
C PHE A 67 -7.03 12.47 0.86
N PHE A 68 -7.83 11.41 0.77
CA PHE A 68 -8.92 11.31 -0.21
C PHE A 68 -10.28 11.82 0.31
N ASN A 69 -10.32 12.37 1.53
CA ASN A 69 -11.52 12.86 2.20
C ASN A 69 -12.68 11.83 2.17
N THR A 70 -12.34 10.55 2.37
CA THR A 70 -13.32 9.46 2.42
C THR A 70 -13.85 9.31 3.84
N GLY A 71 -15.08 8.83 3.99
CA GLY A 71 -15.67 8.53 5.30
C GLY A 71 -14.90 7.46 6.10
N ASP A 72 -15.41 7.12 7.28
CA ASP A 72 -14.73 6.22 8.23
C ASP A 72 -14.50 4.80 7.68
N SER A 73 -15.30 4.36 6.72
CA SER A 73 -15.21 3.05 6.07
C SER A 73 -15.20 3.22 4.55
N PRO A 74 -14.04 3.58 3.96
CA PRO A 74 -13.93 3.77 2.52
C PRO A 74 -14.18 2.46 1.78
N SER A 75 -15.01 2.55 0.75
CA SER A 75 -15.31 1.48 -0.18
C SER A 75 -14.70 1.76 -1.56
N GLU A 76 -14.59 0.72 -2.39
CA GLU A 76 -14.12 0.90 -3.76
C GLU A 76 -15.02 1.83 -4.59
N SER A 77 -16.32 1.91 -4.29
CA SER A 77 -17.27 2.83 -4.94
C SER A 77 -17.01 4.30 -4.62
N ASP A 78 -16.29 4.59 -3.53
CA ASP A 78 -15.90 5.95 -3.17
C ASP A 78 -14.65 6.42 -3.92
N CYS A 79 -14.01 5.53 -4.68
CA CYS A 79 -12.77 5.82 -5.39
C CYS A 79 -13.04 6.48 -6.74
N THR A 80 -12.44 7.64 -6.94
CA THR A 80 -12.58 8.45 -8.17
C THR A 80 -11.61 8.03 -9.28
N SER A 81 -10.62 7.21 -8.95
CA SER A 81 -9.63 6.71 -9.91
C SER A 81 -9.24 5.27 -9.61
N TRP A 82 -8.74 4.59 -10.66
CA TRP A 82 -8.20 3.23 -10.54
C TRP A 82 -7.05 3.15 -9.53
N ASP A 83 -6.16 4.15 -9.54
CA ASP A 83 -5.02 4.17 -8.61
C ASP A 83 -5.46 4.33 -7.16
N GLN A 84 -6.43 5.20 -6.90
CA GLN A 84 -7.01 5.35 -5.56
C GLN A 84 -7.61 4.02 -5.08
N LYS A 85 -8.38 3.36 -5.94
CA LYS A 85 -8.96 2.04 -5.65
C LYS A 85 -7.88 1.00 -5.34
N GLN A 86 -6.84 0.95 -6.16
CA GLN A 86 -5.73 0.02 -5.98
C GLN A 86 -4.99 0.27 -4.65
N ILE A 87 -4.74 1.52 -4.27
CA ILE A 87 -4.15 1.88 -2.97
C ILE A 87 -5.06 1.43 -1.82
N LEU A 88 -6.36 1.67 -1.91
CA LEU A 88 -7.32 1.28 -0.88
C LEU A 88 -7.32 -0.24 -0.66
N VAL A 89 -7.50 -1.01 -1.73
CA VAL A 89 -7.53 -2.48 -1.69
C VAL A 89 -6.21 -3.03 -1.14
N PHE A 90 -5.07 -2.46 -1.55
CA PHE A 90 -3.76 -2.86 -1.04
C PHE A 90 -3.67 -2.72 0.49
N ILE A 91 -4.04 -1.56 1.03
CA ILE A 91 -3.98 -1.28 2.47
C ILE A 91 -5.00 -2.15 3.23
N GLN A 92 -6.22 -2.34 2.69
CA GLN A 92 -7.25 -3.19 3.30
C GLN A 92 -6.80 -4.65 3.42
N ASN A 93 -6.22 -5.22 2.37
CA ASN A 93 -5.71 -6.59 2.39
C ASN A 93 -4.55 -6.74 3.38
N CYS A 94 -3.61 -5.79 3.39
CA CYS A 94 -2.53 -5.79 4.36
C CYS A 94 -3.05 -5.71 5.80
N LEU A 95 -4.06 -4.86 6.07
CA LEU A 95 -4.69 -4.75 7.38
C LEU A 95 -5.37 -6.05 7.80
N ALA A 96 -6.17 -6.66 6.91
CA ALA A 96 -6.87 -7.91 7.21
C ALA A 96 -5.90 -9.03 7.59
N THR A 97 -4.74 -9.10 6.92
CA THR A 97 -3.69 -10.06 7.25
C THR A 97 -2.95 -9.67 8.53
N ALA A 98 -2.58 -8.40 8.72
CA ALA A 98 -1.90 -7.95 9.94
C ALA A 98 -2.77 -8.09 11.20
N GLN A 99 -4.10 -8.04 11.09
CA GLN A 99 -4.99 -8.34 12.21
C GLN A 99 -4.86 -9.79 12.68
N LYS A 100 -4.70 -10.73 11.73
CA LYS A 100 -4.53 -12.17 12.00
C LYS A 100 -3.10 -12.51 12.40
N GLU A 101 -2.12 -11.99 11.67
CA GLU A 101 -0.71 -12.40 11.74
C GLU A 101 0.19 -11.41 12.47
N LYS A 102 -0.34 -10.25 12.91
CA LYS A 102 0.35 -9.12 13.55
C LYS A 102 1.23 -8.27 12.64
N SER A 103 1.66 -8.80 11.50
CA SER A 103 2.53 -8.10 10.56
C SER A 103 2.36 -8.57 9.12
N VAL A 104 2.79 -7.74 8.18
CA VAL A 104 2.86 -8.02 6.75
C VAL A 104 4.23 -7.56 6.24
N GLU A 105 4.86 -8.36 5.37
CA GLU A 105 6.05 -7.92 4.63
C GLU A 105 5.59 -7.21 3.35
N VAL A 106 6.13 -6.04 3.06
CA VAL A 106 5.87 -5.33 1.80
C VAL A 106 7.16 -5.26 1.00
N TYR A 107 7.13 -5.77 -0.23
CA TYR A 107 8.21 -5.69 -1.20
C TYR A 107 7.96 -4.56 -2.20
N PHE A 108 9.01 -3.79 -2.51
CA PHE A 108 8.96 -2.60 -3.37
C PHE A 108 9.81 -2.82 -4.63
N GLY A 109 9.19 -3.33 -5.70
CA GLY A 109 9.79 -3.60 -7.01
C GLY A 109 9.71 -2.44 -7.99
#